data_AF-A0A661TKM2-F1
#
_entry.id   AF-A0A661TKM2-F1
#
_cell.length_a   1.000
_cell.length_b   1.000
_cell.length_c   1.000
_cell.angle_alpha   90.00
_cell.angle_beta   90.00
_cell.angle_gamma   90.00
#
_symmetry.space_group_name_H-M   'P 1'
#
loop_
_entity.id
_entity.type
_entity.pdbx_description
1 polymer ?
#
loop_
_entity_poly.entity_id
_entity_poly.type
_entity_poly.pdbx_seq_one_letter_code
_entity_poly.pdbx_strand_id
1 'polypeptide(L)'
;MKKKKYDDETDEILIPLPSSLDLKGKQSVRATFKLSERAIDAISIVAVHLGIKQKSLFDHLIEDVQSMNLIARKIRREKTESMNRVQKTYVLSRRSLNALCRISEDFDAPRDALVEYSIQRLLPIIAREREKHQIRKKILADMEQHLRHGEKILDKSRAQLGEDDPVFSQLENAIKGCRNTYNAVHDFVEKGKIIEDF
;
A
#
# COMPACT_ATOMS: atom_id res chain seq x y z
N MET A 1 42.00 15.40 -53.68
CA MET A 1 41.18 15.60 -52.47
C MET A 1 40.48 14.29 -52.13
N LYS A 2 40.94 13.59 -51.08
CA LYS A 2 40.38 12.30 -50.63
C LYS A 2 39.27 12.58 -49.60
N LYS A 3 38.03 12.17 -49.88
CA LYS A 3 36.93 12.21 -48.90
C LYS A 3 37.09 11.06 -47.90
N LYS A 4 37.19 11.40 -46.62
CA LYS A 4 37.17 10.46 -45.49
C LYS A 4 35.77 9.84 -45.36
N LYS A 5 35.71 8.51 -45.28
CA LYS A 5 34.58 7.77 -44.71
C LYS A 5 34.57 8.03 -43.21
N TYR A 6 33.43 8.45 -42.67
CA TYR A 6 33.15 8.35 -41.26
C TYR A 6 32.44 7.00 -41.08
N ASP A 7 33.14 6.06 -40.44
CA ASP A 7 32.49 4.95 -39.73
C ASP A 7 31.80 5.57 -38.53
N ASP A 8 30.47 5.45 -38.49
CA ASP A 8 29.66 5.76 -37.32
C ASP A 8 29.02 4.45 -36.88
N GLU A 9 29.83 3.59 -36.29
CA GLU A 9 29.36 2.45 -35.49
C GLU A 9 28.78 3.01 -34.18
N THR A 10 27.53 3.45 -34.24
CA THR A 10 26.69 3.57 -33.06
C THR A 10 25.95 2.25 -32.92
N ASP A 11 26.44 1.39 -32.01
CA ASP A 11 25.67 0.28 -31.47
C ASP A 11 24.38 0.86 -30.85
N GLU A 12 23.30 0.87 -31.64
CA GLU A 12 21.97 1.24 -31.17
C GLU A 12 21.59 0.31 -30.04
N ILE A 13 21.56 0.84 -28.82
CA ILE A 13 20.98 0.15 -27.67
C ILE A 13 19.54 -0.21 -28.04
N LEU A 14 19.28 -1.49 -28.31
CA LEU A 14 17.96 -2.03 -28.58
C LEU A 14 17.09 -1.94 -27.32
N ILE A 15 16.49 -0.77 -27.11
CA ILE A 15 15.49 -0.57 -26.06
C ILE A 15 14.19 -1.22 -26.56
N PRO A 16 13.65 -2.24 -25.87
CA PRO A 16 12.41 -2.88 -26.28
C PRO A 16 11.26 -1.86 -26.31
N LEU A 17 10.67 -1.70 -27.50
CA LEU A 17 9.56 -0.78 -27.72
C LEU A 17 8.26 -1.38 -27.15
N PRO A 18 7.42 -0.57 -26.48
CA PRO A 18 6.13 -1.05 -25.98
C PRO A 18 5.21 -1.40 -27.15
N SER A 19 4.59 -2.58 -27.11
CA SER A 19 3.63 -2.96 -28.14
C SER A 19 2.27 -2.27 -27.92
N SER A 20 1.49 -2.10 -28.99
CA SER A 20 0.12 -1.59 -28.88
C SER A 20 -0.78 -2.49 -28.02
N LEU A 21 -0.48 -3.79 -27.97
CA LEU A 21 -1.14 -4.77 -27.11
C LEU A 21 -0.84 -4.51 -25.63
N ASP A 22 0.39 -4.15 -25.28
CA ASP A 22 0.77 -3.83 -23.90
C ASP A 22 0.03 -2.59 -23.38
N LEU A 23 -0.09 -1.57 -24.23
CA LEU A 23 -0.82 -0.35 -23.88
C LEU A 23 -2.32 -0.62 -23.72
N LYS A 24 -2.92 -1.43 -24.61
CA LYS A 24 -4.32 -1.86 -24.48
C LYS A 24 -4.56 -2.73 -23.25
N GLY A 25 -3.57 -3.52 -22.83
CA GLY A 25 -3.63 -4.31 -21.60
C GLY A 25 -3.75 -3.46 -20.34
N LYS A 26 -3.16 -2.25 -20.35
CA LYS A 26 -3.23 -1.28 -19.24
C LYS A 26 -4.57 -0.53 -19.16
N GLN A 27 -5.46 -0.70 -20.14
CA GLN A 27 -6.79 -0.07 -20.12
C GLN A 27 -7.54 -0.44 -18.84
N SER A 28 -8.09 0.57 -18.16
CA SER A 28 -8.88 0.37 -16.95
C SER A 28 -10.27 -0.13 -17.31
N VAL A 29 -10.68 -1.23 -16.70
CA VAL A 29 -12.00 -1.84 -16.86
C VAL A 29 -12.65 -2.04 -15.48
N ARG A 30 -13.98 -2.04 -15.44
CA ARG A 30 -14.75 -2.33 -14.22
C ARG A 30 -15.17 -3.80 -14.22
N ALA A 31 -15.00 -4.50 -13.11
CA ALA A 31 -15.57 -5.82 -12.90
C ALA A 31 -16.21 -5.89 -11.51
N THR A 32 -17.33 -6.61 -11.43
CA THR A 32 -18.08 -6.83 -10.20
C THR A 32 -17.82 -8.25 -9.71
N PHE A 33 -17.48 -8.37 -8.43
CA PHE A 33 -17.22 -9.64 -7.76
C PHE A 33 -18.13 -9.78 -6.54
N LYS A 34 -18.43 -11.02 -6.16
CA LYS A 34 -19.11 -11.35 -4.88
C LYS A 34 -18.07 -11.78 -3.85
N LEU A 35 -17.71 -10.87 -2.94
CA LEU A 35 -16.63 -11.06 -1.96
C LEU A 35 -17.16 -10.95 -0.54
N SER A 36 -16.43 -11.52 0.42
CA SER A 36 -16.74 -11.28 1.84
C SER A 36 -16.46 -9.83 2.22
N GLU A 37 -17.17 -9.31 3.24
CA GLU A 37 -16.88 -7.98 3.80
C GLU A 37 -15.42 -7.89 4.26
N ARG A 38 -14.93 -8.95 4.91
CA ARG A 38 -13.54 -9.06 5.35
C ARG A 38 -12.53 -8.91 4.21
N ALA A 39 -12.82 -9.48 3.03
CA ALA A 39 -11.95 -9.32 1.87
C ALA A 39 -11.99 -7.89 1.32
N ILE A 40 -13.16 -7.25 1.29
CA ILE A 40 -13.32 -5.85 0.87
C ILE A 40 -12.51 -4.93 1.80
N ASP A 41 -12.60 -5.14 3.10
CA ASP A 41 -11.87 -4.37 4.11
C ASP A 41 -10.37 -4.60 4.02
N ALA A 42 -9.93 -5.85 3.83
CA ALA A 42 -8.53 -6.19 3.66
C ALA A 42 -7.88 -5.40 2.52
N ILE A 43 -8.54 -5.32 1.36
CA ILE A 43 -8.06 -4.54 0.21
C ILE A 43 -7.98 -3.06 0.57
N SER A 44 -9.02 -2.54 1.20
CA SER A 44 -9.11 -1.12 1.54
C SER A 44 -7.97 -0.71 2.48
N ILE A 45 -7.79 -1.48 3.55
CA ILE A 45 -6.77 -1.28 4.57
C ILE A 45 -5.36 -1.37 3.97
N VAL A 46 -5.07 -2.42 3.22
CA VAL A 46 -3.73 -2.63 2.64
C VAL A 46 -3.39 -1.56 1.61
N ALA A 47 -4.37 -1.14 0.80
CA ALA A 47 -4.17 -0.07 -0.18
C ALA A 47 -3.81 1.26 0.52
N VAL A 48 -4.54 1.62 1.58
CA VAL A 48 -4.27 2.82 2.39
C VAL A 48 -2.89 2.71 3.04
N HIS A 49 -2.59 1.58 3.68
CA HIS A 49 -1.37 1.43 4.46
C HIS A 49 -0.10 1.39 3.60
N LEU A 50 -0.16 0.71 2.46
CA LEU A 50 0.97 0.67 1.52
C LEU A 50 1.05 1.92 0.64
N GLY A 51 0.10 2.85 0.73
CA GLY A 51 0.05 4.04 -0.11
C GLY A 51 -0.17 3.74 -1.60
N ILE A 52 -0.78 2.59 -1.92
CA ILE A 52 -1.02 2.14 -3.29
C ILE A 52 -2.51 2.21 -3.64
N LYS A 53 -2.82 2.49 -4.91
CA LYS A 53 -4.21 2.46 -5.38
C LYS A 53 -4.74 1.03 -5.33
N GLN A 54 -6.01 0.85 -4.93
CA GLN A 54 -6.67 -0.47 -4.92
C GLN A 54 -6.57 -1.20 -6.26
N LYS A 55 -6.70 -0.48 -7.38
CA LYS A 55 -6.47 -1.03 -8.73
C LYS A 55 -5.09 -1.67 -8.87
N SER A 56 -4.04 -0.98 -8.41
CA SER A 56 -2.67 -1.48 -8.50
C SER A 56 -2.48 -2.72 -7.65
N LEU A 57 -3.02 -2.71 -6.42
CA LEU A 57 -2.99 -3.87 -5.53
C LEU A 57 -3.67 -5.08 -6.18
N PHE A 58 -4.86 -4.88 -6.75
CA PHE A 58 -5.57 -5.92 -7.48
C PHE A 58 -4.78 -6.45 -8.68
N ASP A 59 -4.26 -5.55 -9.50
CA ASP A 59 -3.48 -5.92 -10.68
C ASP A 59 -2.27 -6.78 -10.26
N HIS A 60 -1.54 -6.39 -9.21
CA HIS A 60 -0.42 -7.18 -8.67
C HIS A 60 -0.84 -8.55 -8.14
N LEU A 61 -1.97 -8.65 -7.44
CA LEU A 61 -2.46 -9.92 -6.90
C LEU A 61 -2.82 -10.92 -8.01
N ILE A 62 -3.40 -10.42 -9.11
CA ILE A 62 -3.91 -11.25 -10.21
C ILE A 62 -2.85 -11.53 -11.28
N GLU A 63 -1.92 -10.60 -11.52
CA GLU A 63 -0.83 -10.80 -12.49
C GLU A 63 0.22 -11.82 -12.03
N ASP A 64 0.23 -12.18 -10.74
CA ASP A 64 0.99 -13.31 -10.21
C ASP A 64 0.34 -14.65 -10.62
N VAL A 65 0.52 -15.02 -11.90
CA VAL A 65 -0.07 -16.21 -12.53
C VAL A 65 0.31 -17.50 -11.79
N GLN A 66 1.53 -17.58 -11.26
CA GLN A 66 1.99 -18.77 -10.54
C GLN A 66 1.18 -19.00 -9.26
N SER A 67 1.03 -17.95 -8.45
CA SER A 67 0.20 -18.02 -7.24
C SER A 67 -1.28 -18.24 -7.59
N MET A 68 -1.78 -17.61 -8.64
CA MET A 68 -3.17 -17.80 -9.09
C MET A 68 -3.45 -19.25 -9.51
N ASN A 69 -2.52 -19.90 -10.21
CA ASN A 69 -2.65 -21.31 -10.57
C ASN A 69 -2.64 -22.22 -9.34
N LEU A 70 -1.80 -21.91 -8.34
CA LEU A 70 -1.79 -22.65 -7.07
C LEU A 70 -3.13 -22.52 -6.33
N ILE A 71 -3.68 -21.30 -6.27
CA ILE A 71 -4.98 -21.01 -5.67
C ILE A 71 -6.09 -21.78 -6.40
N ALA A 72 -6.11 -21.72 -7.74
CA ALA A 72 -7.11 -22.40 -8.56
C ALA A 72 -7.13 -23.91 -8.30
N ARG A 73 -5.94 -24.53 -8.20
CA ARG A 73 -5.81 -25.96 -7.83
C ARG A 73 -6.33 -26.26 -6.43
N LYS A 74 -6.16 -25.34 -5.48
CA LYS A 74 -6.67 -25.50 -4.11
C LYS A 74 -8.20 -25.38 -4.06
N ILE A 75 -8.77 -24.37 -4.73
CA ILE A 75 -10.22 -24.16 -4.81
C ILE A 75 -10.92 -25.36 -5.43
N ARG A 76 -10.38 -25.95 -6.49
CA ARG A 76 -10.96 -27.15 -7.11
C ARG A 76 -11.07 -28.35 -6.14
N ARG A 77 -10.22 -28.40 -5.11
CA ARG A 77 -10.21 -29.48 -4.09
C ARG A 77 -11.13 -29.19 -2.91
N GLU A 78 -11.34 -27.92 -2.57
CA GLU A 78 -12.13 -27.47 -1.42
C GLU A 78 -13.51 -26.96 -1.89
N LYS A 79 -14.61 -27.61 -1.49
CA LYS A 79 -15.96 -27.06 -1.74
C LYS A 79 -16.04 -25.70 -1.05
N THR A 80 -16.29 -24.65 -1.84
CA THR A 80 -16.28 -23.28 -1.35
C THR A 80 -17.44 -23.07 -0.38
N GLU A 81 -17.14 -22.79 0.88
CA GLU A 81 -18.16 -22.50 1.89
C GLU A 81 -18.91 -21.21 1.55
N SER A 82 -20.21 -21.22 1.81
CA SER A 82 -21.12 -20.10 1.61
C SER A 82 -20.92 -19.06 2.72
N MET A 83 -19.96 -18.17 2.56
CA MET A 83 -19.91 -16.94 3.36
C MET A 83 -20.91 -15.91 2.84
N ASN A 84 -21.35 -15.00 3.72
CA ASN A 84 -22.11 -13.81 3.33
C ASN A 84 -21.26 -12.97 2.36
N ARG A 85 -21.66 -12.95 1.09
CA ARG A 85 -20.93 -12.24 0.03
C ARG A 85 -21.69 -10.99 -0.39
N VAL A 86 -20.97 -9.88 -0.45
CA VAL A 86 -21.44 -8.59 -0.93
C VAL A 86 -20.92 -8.37 -2.34
N GLN A 87 -21.76 -7.79 -3.20
CA GLN A 87 -21.34 -7.40 -4.55
C GLN A 87 -20.52 -6.11 -4.47
N LYS A 88 -19.29 -6.16 -4.99
CA LYS A 88 -18.41 -5.00 -5.07
C LYS A 88 -17.80 -4.87 -6.45
N THR A 89 -17.85 -3.67 -7.00
CA THR A 89 -17.25 -3.33 -8.30
C THR A 89 -15.88 -2.70 -8.08
N TYR A 90 -14.85 -3.28 -8.70
CA TYR A 90 -13.49 -2.77 -8.70
C TYR A 90 -13.06 -2.33 -10.10
N VAL A 91 -12.07 -1.43 -10.15
CA VAL A 91 -11.36 -1.07 -11.37
C VAL A 91 -10.06 -1.87 -11.43
N LEU A 92 -9.81 -2.52 -12.56
CA LEU A 92 -8.64 -3.37 -12.80
C LEU A 92 -8.12 -3.14 -14.22
N SER A 93 -6.92 -3.63 -14.53
CA SER A 93 -6.41 -3.66 -15.89
C SER A 93 -7.14 -4.71 -16.73
N ARG A 94 -7.28 -4.45 -18.03
CA ARG A 94 -7.84 -5.43 -18.98
C ARG A 94 -7.01 -6.70 -19.01
N ARG A 95 -5.69 -6.58 -18.85
CA ARG A 95 -4.76 -7.72 -18.73
C ARG A 95 -5.10 -8.61 -17.54
N SER A 96 -5.28 -8.03 -16.35
CA SER A 96 -5.62 -8.77 -15.14
C SER A 96 -6.98 -9.46 -15.27
N LEU A 97 -7.98 -8.79 -15.87
CA LEU A 97 -9.29 -9.42 -16.12
C LEU A 97 -9.16 -10.63 -17.05
N ASN A 98 -8.40 -10.50 -18.13
CA ASN A 98 -8.18 -11.59 -19.08
C ASN A 98 -7.41 -12.76 -18.43
N ALA A 99 -6.42 -12.47 -17.60
CA ALA A 99 -5.69 -13.49 -16.85
C ALA A 99 -6.62 -14.24 -15.88
N LEU A 100 -7.48 -13.52 -15.16
CA LEU A 100 -8.47 -14.13 -14.28
C LEU A 100 -9.47 -15.01 -15.03
N CYS A 101 -9.97 -14.57 -16.20
CA CYS A 101 -10.87 -15.38 -17.02
C CYS A 101 -10.19 -16.66 -17.52
N ARG A 102 -8.95 -16.56 -18.03
CA ARG A 102 -8.19 -17.73 -18.48
C ARG A 102 -8.01 -18.76 -17.37
N ILE A 103 -7.57 -18.34 -16.19
CA ILE A 103 -7.35 -19.24 -15.05
C ILE A 103 -8.67 -19.85 -14.56
N SER A 104 -9.77 -19.08 -14.60
CA SER A 104 -11.10 -19.58 -14.28
C SER A 104 -11.53 -20.71 -15.22
N GLU A 105 -11.30 -20.55 -16.52
CA GLU A 105 -11.60 -21.54 -17.56
C GLU A 105 -10.67 -22.76 -17.46
N ASP A 106 -9.36 -22.56 -17.30
CA ASP A 106 -8.35 -23.62 -17.27
C ASP A 106 -8.52 -24.57 -16.07
N PHE A 107 -9.02 -24.06 -14.94
CA PHE A 107 -9.13 -24.80 -13.68
C PHE A 107 -10.56 -25.06 -13.20
N ASP A 108 -11.57 -24.65 -13.98
CA ASP A 108 -13.00 -24.71 -13.61
C ASP A 108 -13.26 -24.10 -12.22
N ALA A 109 -12.64 -22.95 -11.96
CA ALA A 109 -12.67 -22.26 -10.67
C ALA A 109 -13.47 -20.94 -10.78
N PRO A 110 -14.42 -20.66 -9.87
CA PRO A 110 -15.17 -19.40 -9.91
C PRO A 110 -14.25 -18.17 -9.75
N ARG A 111 -14.40 -17.17 -10.62
CA ARG A 111 -13.64 -15.90 -10.55
C ARG A 111 -13.72 -15.23 -9.18
N ASP A 112 -14.90 -15.23 -8.56
CA ASP A 112 -15.12 -14.68 -7.22
C ASP A 112 -14.24 -15.39 -6.18
N ALA A 113 -14.14 -16.72 -6.25
CA ALA A 113 -13.32 -17.50 -5.33
C ALA A 113 -11.83 -17.25 -5.57
N LEU A 114 -11.39 -17.19 -6.83
CA LEU A 114 -10.01 -16.86 -7.17
C LEU A 114 -9.59 -15.49 -6.60
N VAL A 115 -10.46 -14.49 -6.72
CA VAL A 115 -10.23 -13.16 -6.16
C VAL A 115 -10.21 -13.20 -4.63
N GLU A 116 -11.17 -13.84 -3.99
CA GLU A 116 -11.27 -13.97 -2.53
C GLU A 116 -9.99 -14.59 -1.93
N TYR A 117 -9.56 -15.74 -2.44
CA TYR A 117 -8.34 -16.41 -1.94
C TYR A 117 -7.07 -15.60 -2.25
N SER A 118 -7.04 -14.85 -3.35
CA SER A 118 -5.94 -13.92 -3.63
C SER A 118 -5.87 -12.80 -2.59
N ILE A 119 -7.02 -12.29 -2.14
CA ILE A 119 -7.09 -11.28 -1.08
C ILE A 119 -6.67 -11.88 0.27
N GLN A 120 -6.99 -13.15 0.55
CA GLN A 120 -6.57 -13.81 1.79
C GLN A 120 -5.03 -13.85 1.96
N ARG A 121 -4.26 -13.79 0.87
CA ARG A 121 -2.80 -13.66 0.92
C ARG A 121 -2.33 -12.35 1.57
N LEU A 122 -3.19 -11.36 1.68
CA LEU A 122 -2.92 -10.10 2.37
C LEU A 122 -3.07 -10.20 3.88
N LEU A 123 -3.76 -11.21 4.41
CA LEU A 123 -4.00 -11.34 5.86
C LEU A 123 -2.70 -11.36 6.69
N PRO A 124 -1.63 -12.09 6.31
CA PRO A 124 -0.37 -12.03 7.04
C PRO A 124 0.31 -10.67 6.98
N ILE A 125 0.11 -9.91 5.90
CA ILE A 125 0.65 -8.55 5.76
C ILE A 125 -0.08 -7.63 6.72
N ILE A 126 -1.42 -7.71 6.78
CA ILE A 126 -2.24 -6.94 7.71
C ILE A 126 -1.85 -7.25 9.15
N ALA A 127 -1.68 -8.52 9.51
CA ALA A 127 -1.27 -8.91 10.87
C ALA A 127 0.07 -8.27 11.29
N ARG A 128 1.11 -8.39 10.43
CA ARG A 128 2.42 -7.75 10.68
C ARG A 128 2.32 -6.24 10.80
N GLU A 129 1.41 -5.64 10.03
CA GLU A 129 1.23 -4.20 10.03
C GLU A 129 0.45 -3.70 11.26
N ARG A 130 -0.47 -4.51 11.80
CA ARG A 130 -1.10 -4.28 13.11
C ARG A 130 -0.05 -4.26 14.22
N GLU A 131 0.87 -5.22 14.23
CA GLU A 131 1.96 -5.27 15.21
C GLU A 131 2.82 -4.00 15.15
N LYS A 132 3.24 -3.59 13.96
CA LYS A 132 3.98 -2.34 13.75
C LYS A 132 3.16 -1.12 14.20
N HIS A 133 1.86 -1.10 13.91
CA HIS A 133 0.98 -0.01 14.33
C HIS A 133 0.93 0.12 15.86
N GLN A 134 0.85 -1.00 16.60
CA GLN A 134 0.91 -0.97 18.06
C GLN A 134 2.25 -0.44 18.58
N ILE A 135 3.36 -0.79 17.92
CA ILE A 135 4.68 -0.23 18.27
C ILE A 135 4.71 1.28 18.02
N ARG A 136 4.18 1.76 16.89
CA ARG A 136 4.10 3.20 16.58
C ARG A 136 3.29 3.97 17.62
N LYS A 137 2.18 3.41 18.13
CA LYS A 137 1.39 4.04 19.21
C LYS A 137 2.19 4.19 20.50
N LYS A 138 2.99 3.18 20.87
CA LYS A 138 3.89 3.26 22.03
C LYS A 138 4.93 4.38 21.85
N ILE A 139 5.58 4.43 20.68
CA ILE A 139 6.54 5.49 20.35
C ILE A 139 5.87 6.87 20.39
N LEU A 140 4.64 7.01 19.88
CA LEU A 140 3.91 8.27 19.90
C LEU A 140 3.61 8.73 21.34
N ALA A 141 3.26 7.80 22.24
CA ALA A 141 3.08 8.10 23.65
C ALA A 141 4.40 8.55 24.32
N ASP A 142 5.52 7.91 24.00
CA ASP A 142 6.85 8.31 24.48
C ASP A 142 7.23 9.71 23.97
N MET A 143 6.93 10.00 22.70
CA MET A 143 7.13 11.34 22.10
C MET A 143 6.27 12.40 22.78
N GLU A 144 5.01 12.09 23.10
CA GLU A 144 4.12 13.00 23.83
C GLU A 144 4.69 13.33 25.21
N GLN A 145 5.18 12.31 25.94
CA GLN A 145 5.82 12.51 27.23
C GLN A 145 7.08 13.38 27.11
N HIS A 146 7.91 13.12 26.10
CA HIS A 146 9.11 13.92 25.84
C HIS A 146 8.77 15.39 25.52
N LEU A 147 7.75 15.63 24.69
CA LEU A 147 7.29 16.98 24.35
C LEU A 147 6.81 17.73 25.60
N ARG A 148 5.98 17.09 26.45
CA ARG A 148 5.52 17.67 27.72
C ARG A 148 6.69 18.00 28.66
N HIS A 149 7.74 17.19 28.68
CA HIS A 149 8.94 17.49 29.47
C HIS A 149 9.71 18.69 28.91
N GLY A 150 9.89 18.74 27.58
CA GLY A 150 10.53 19.85 26.90
C GLY A 150 9.78 21.18 27.10
N GLU A 151 8.45 21.17 27.07
CA GLU A 151 7.61 22.34 27.36
C GLU A 151 7.83 22.86 28.80
N LYS A 152 7.93 21.97 29.79
CA LYS A 152 8.26 22.37 31.17
C LYS A 152 9.63 23.04 31.29
N ILE A 153 10.62 22.57 30.54
CA ILE A 153 11.96 23.18 30.51
C ILE A 153 11.89 24.56 29.87
N LEU A 154 11.14 24.70 28.77
CA LEU A 154 10.93 25.97 28.08
C LEU A 154 10.24 27.00 29.00
N ASP A 155 9.19 26.59 29.72
CA ASP A 155 8.49 27.44 30.70
C ASP A 155 9.41 27.89 31.83
N LYS A 156 10.27 26.98 32.32
CA LYS A 156 11.29 27.31 33.33
C LYS A 156 12.30 28.33 32.79
N SER A 157 12.76 28.15 31.54
CA SER A 157 13.67 29.10 30.88
C SER A 157 13.01 30.46 30.73
N ARG A 158 11.75 30.53 30.32
CA ARG A 158 10.97 31.77 30.22
C ARG A 158 10.91 32.49 31.56
N ALA A 159 10.60 31.75 32.63
CA ALA A 159 10.45 32.33 33.96
C ALA A 159 11.77 32.80 34.60
N GLN A 160 12.89 32.15 34.27
CA GLN A 160 14.19 32.42 34.91
C GLN A 160 15.11 33.33 34.11
N LEU A 161 15.06 33.26 32.77
CA LEU A 161 15.94 34.01 31.87
C LEU A 161 15.21 35.12 31.12
N GLY A 162 13.90 34.99 30.94
CA GLY A 162 13.09 35.91 30.12
C GLY A 162 13.06 35.51 28.64
N GLU A 163 12.17 36.15 27.87
CA GLU A 163 11.95 35.82 26.45
C GLU A 163 13.04 36.37 25.52
N ASP A 164 13.76 37.41 25.95
CA ASP A 164 14.85 38.02 25.18
C ASP A 164 16.18 37.25 25.29
N ASP A 165 16.24 36.22 26.16
CA ASP A 165 17.45 35.44 26.36
C ASP A 165 17.72 34.47 25.19
N PRO A 166 18.97 34.41 24.67
CA PRO A 166 19.30 33.54 23.55
C PRO A 166 19.07 32.04 23.84
N VAL A 167 19.20 31.59 25.09
CA VAL A 167 18.92 30.21 25.49
C VAL A 167 17.43 29.91 25.38
N PHE A 168 16.56 30.84 25.80
CA PHE A 168 15.12 30.70 25.63
C PHE A 168 14.75 30.57 24.14
N SER A 169 15.28 31.45 23.29
CA SER A 169 15.01 31.41 21.84
C SER A 169 15.45 30.10 21.18
N GLN A 170 16.61 29.55 21.57
CA GLN A 170 17.09 28.26 21.06
C GLN A 170 16.21 27.09 21.51
N LEU A 171 15.80 27.08 22.79
CA LEU A 171 14.88 26.07 23.31
C LEU A 171 13.52 26.14 22.63
N GLU A 172 12.98 27.33 22.43
CA GLU A 172 11.69 27.53 21.75
C GLU A 172 11.72 26.93 20.35
N ASN A 173 12.78 27.20 19.58
CA ASN A 173 12.97 26.64 18.25
C ASN A 173 13.05 25.11 18.26
N ALA A 174 13.78 24.52 19.22
CA ALA A 174 13.88 23.08 19.37
C ALA A 174 12.52 22.44 19.69
N ILE A 175 11.78 22.98 20.66
CA ILE A 175 10.44 22.48 21.05
C ILE A 175 9.44 22.62 19.91
N LYS A 176 9.49 23.71 19.14
CA LYS A 176 8.67 23.88 17.93
C LYS A 176 8.95 22.79 16.90
N GLY A 177 10.22 22.45 16.69
CA GLY A 177 10.63 21.32 15.83
C GLY A 177 10.10 19.97 16.31
N CYS A 178 10.18 19.71 17.62
CA CYS A 178 9.62 18.52 18.25
C CYS A 178 8.10 18.44 18.07
N ARG A 179 7.38 19.56 18.28
CA ARG A 179 5.92 19.62 18.13
C ARG A 179 5.47 19.34 16.70
N ASN A 180 6.17 19.91 15.71
CA ASN A 180 5.87 19.65 14.30
C ASN A 180 6.09 18.17 13.95
N THR A 181 7.18 17.57 14.44
CA THR A 181 7.46 16.14 14.24
C THR A 181 6.41 15.27 14.92
N TYR A 182 6.01 15.58 16.16
CA TYR A 182 4.96 14.89 16.88
C TYR A 182 3.64 14.92 16.08
N ASN A 183 3.22 16.08 15.60
CA ASN A 183 1.98 16.22 14.83
C ASN A 183 2.03 15.38 13.53
N ALA A 184 3.15 15.39 12.81
CA ALA A 184 3.29 14.60 11.60
C ALA A 184 3.20 13.08 11.87
N VAL A 185 3.82 12.60 12.97
CA VAL A 185 3.74 11.20 13.39
C VAL A 185 2.34 10.86 13.89
N HIS A 186 1.72 11.75 14.67
CA HIS A 186 0.35 11.60 15.16
C HIS A 186 -0.62 11.43 13.99
N ASP A 187 -0.58 12.29 12.98
CA ASP A 187 -1.46 12.21 11.81
C ASP A 187 -1.27 10.90 11.02
N PHE A 188 -0.04 10.40 10.95
CA PHE A 188 0.24 9.10 10.34
C PHE A 188 -0.35 7.95 11.15
N VAL A 189 -0.20 7.97 12.48
CA VAL A 189 -0.76 6.96 13.38
C VAL A 189 -2.30 7.01 13.36
N GLU A 190 -2.91 8.18 13.40
CA GLU A 190 -4.36 8.33 13.33
C GLU A 190 -4.96 7.72 12.05
N LYS A 191 -4.34 7.99 10.89
CA LYS A 191 -4.74 7.35 9.63
C LYS A 191 -4.60 5.82 9.66
N GLY A 192 -3.70 5.31 10.47
CA GLY A 192 -3.46 3.88 10.67
C GLY A 192 -4.55 3.17 11.48
N LYS A 193 -5.42 3.88 12.22
CA LYS A 193 -6.43 3.26 13.10
C LYS A 193 -7.39 2.31 12.40
N ILE A 194 -7.62 2.49 11.10
CA ILE A 194 -8.46 1.63 10.26
C ILE A 194 -7.98 0.16 10.33
N ILE A 195 -6.71 -0.10 10.62
CA ILE A 195 -6.16 -1.46 10.75
C ILE A 195 -6.47 -2.13 12.09
N GLU A 196 -6.90 -1.37 13.11
CA GLU A 196 -7.15 -1.91 14.45
C GLU A 196 -8.40 -2.79 14.50
N ASP A 197 -9.43 -2.42 13.73
CA ASP A 197 -10.76 -3.07 13.69
C ASP A 197 -10.83 -4.29 12.76
N PHE A 198 -9.71 -4.71 12.16
CA PHE A 198 -9.62 -5.83 11.22
C PHE A 198 -9.43 -7.22 11.86
#